data_AF-A0A847YVZ6-F1
#
_entry.id   AF-A0A847YVZ6-F1
#
_cell.length_a   1.000
_cell.length_b   1.000
_cell.length_c   1.000
_cell.angle_alpha   90.00
_cell.angle_beta   90.00
_cell.angle_gamma   90.00
#
_symmetry.space_group_name_H-M   'P 1'
#
loop_
_entity.id
_entity.type
_entity.pdbx_description
1 polymer ?
#
loop_
_entity_poly.entity_id
_entity_poly.type
_entity_poly.pdbx_seq_one_letter_code
_entity_poly.pdbx_strand_id
1 'polypeptide(L)'
;MGTTKQTTHSGDFHVTGKIIADRGIESDDLSQFKKEMATAAAASTVKSVQTDAAIAAAAEAAEEAAALAELPVLTLSASSVSRNRARELTPSTLTISAATPRGVAYTGIFTIELSQDTLNYTTVYTSPENENTYTYTIPATMEIEGTTYYVASIRISLYKAGDTTTLYDQEYVSVIKDTSVAAMYLGRTFEAHPGEYVDGDSWLVYGDDDATVLRGVYYSNDGTPTSRPARARGLKHLGHHSSLAPSGSRPARARGLKHLIH
;
A
#
# COMPACT_ATOMS: atom_id res chain seq x y z
N MET A 1 -26.36 -24.98 -29.09
CA MET A 1 -25.92 -26.26 -28.50
C MET A 1 -25.60 -27.23 -29.63
N GLY A 2 -24.34 -27.27 -30.07
CA GLY A 2 -23.89 -28.19 -31.11
C GLY A 2 -23.33 -29.45 -30.47
N THR A 3 -24.01 -30.57 -30.61
CA THR A 3 -23.54 -31.88 -30.16
C THR A 3 -22.52 -32.42 -31.16
N THR A 4 -21.24 -32.29 -30.86
CA THR A 4 -20.17 -32.90 -31.65
C THR A 4 -20.24 -34.42 -31.46
N LYS A 5 -20.74 -35.14 -32.46
CA LYS A 5 -20.71 -36.61 -32.51
C LYS A 5 -19.26 -37.09 -32.59
N GLN A 6 -18.70 -37.54 -31.47
CA GLN A 6 -17.46 -38.31 -31.47
C GLN A 6 -17.74 -39.65 -32.16
N THR A 7 -17.18 -39.84 -33.35
CA THR A 7 -17.24 -41.12 -34.08
C THR A 7 -16.06 -41.95 -33.62
N THR A 8 -16.28 -42.89 -32.69
CA THR A 8 -15.25 -43.85 -32.28
C THR A 8 -15.08 -44.90 -33.38
N HIS A 9 -14.00 -44.81 -34.15
CA HIS A 9 -13.58 -45.91 -35.03
C HIS A 9 -12.86 -46.96 -34.18
N SER A 10 -13.62 -47.96 -33.74
CA SER A 10 -13.07 -49.24 -33.26
C SER A 10 -12.52 -50.01 -34.45
N GLY A 11 -11.35 -49.61 -34.95
CA GLY A 11 -10.60 -50.39 -35.92
C GLY A 11 -10.02 -51.61 -35.24
N ASP A 12 -10.65 -52.77 -35.43
CA ASP A 12 -10.09 -54.07 -35.05
C ASP A 12 -8.82 -54.31 -35.87
N PHE A 13 -7.67 -53.95 -35.31
CA PHE A 13 -6.37 -54.17 -35.93
C PHE A 13 -6.01 -55.66 -35.78
N HIS A 14 -6.60 -56.51 -36.62
CA HIS A 14 -6.14 -57.87 -36.84
C HIS A 14 -4.79 -57.80 -37.56
N VAL A 15 -3.71 -57.63 -36.80
CA VAL A 15 -2.35 -57.91 -37.27
C VAL A 15 -2.26 -59.42 -37.46
N THR A 16 -2.71 -59.88 -38.63
CA THR A 16 -2.55 -61.26 -39.06
C THR A 16 -1.05 -61.53 -39.13
N GLY A 17 -0.57 -62.54 -38.38
CA GLY A 17 0.85 -62.89 -38.22
C GLY A 17 1.59 -63.29 -39.50
N LYS A 18 1.02 -63.03 -40.68
CA LYS A 18 1.57 -63.36 -42.00
C LYS A 18 2.59 -62.33 -42.51
N ILE A 19 2.56 -61.08 -42.02
CA ILE A 19 3.53 -60.04 -42.44
C ILE A 19 4.89 -60.17 -41.70
N ILE A 20 4.93 -60.88 -40.58
CA ILE A 20 6.13 -60.97 -39.72
C ILE A 20 7.16 -61.97 -40.29
N ALA A 21 6.72 -63.02 -41.01
CA ALA A 21 7.60 -64.07 -41.51
C ALA A 21 8.48 -63.63 -42.70
N ASP A 22 8.02 -62.68 -43.53
CA ASP A 22 8.73 -62.29 -44.76
C ASP A 22 9.82 -61.22 -44.55
N ARG A 23 9.92 -60.62 -43.36
CA ARG A 23 10.85 -59.52 -43.08
C ARG A 23 12.04 -59.87 -42.18
N GLY A 24 12.17 -61.12 -41.75
CA GLY A 24 13.31 -61.54 -40.91
C GLY A 24 13.44 -60.74 -39.62
N ILE A 25 12.33 -60.26 -39.06
CA ILE A 25 12.33 -59.54 -37.78
C ILE A 25 12.61 -60.58 -36.70
N GLU A 26 13.77 -60.49 -36.06
CA GLU A 26 14.17 -61.40 -35.00
C GLU A 26 13.24 -61.27 -33.79
N SER A 27 13.11 -62.32 -32.97
CA SER A 27 12.19 -62.31 -31.81
C SER A 27 12.47 -61.17 -30.82
N ASP A 28 13.72 -60.70 -30.78
CA ASP A 28 14.19 -59.66 -29.89
C ASP A 28 13.68 -58.28 -30.32
N ASP A 29 13.58 -58.02 -31.62
CA ASP A 29 13.00 -56.80 -32.19
C ASP A 29 11.51 -56.67 -31.85
N LEU A 30 10.78 -57.79 -31.87
CA LEU A 30 9.35 -57.81 -31.50
C LEU A 30 9.14 -57.53 -30.00
N SER A 31 10.05 -58.03 -29.16
CA SER A 31 10.04 -57.76 -27.71
C SER A 31 10.34 -56.28 -27.42
N GLN A 32 11.32 -55.70 -28.10
CA GLN A 32 11.66 -54.29 -28.00
C GLN A 32 10.49 -53.40 -28.45
N PHE A 33 9.88 -53.69 -29.60
CA PHE A 33 8.73 -52.93 -30.09
C PHE A 33 7.55 -52.95 -29.11
N LYS A 34 7.22 -54.12 -28.53
CA LYS A 34 6.18 -54.22 -27.50
C LYS A 34 6.49 -53.37 -26.26
N LYS A 35 7.75 -53.35 -25.83
CA LYS A 35 8.21 -52.54 -24.69
C LYS A 35 8.10 -51.03 -24.98
N GLU A 36 8.49 -50.62 -26.18
CA GLU A 36 8.38 -49.22 -26.63
C GLU A 36 6.92 -48.78 -26.74
N MET A 37 6.05 -49.62 -27.31
CA MET A 37 4.61 -49.34 -27.39
C MET A 37 3.96 -49.23 -26.00
N ALA A 38 4.33 -50.09 -25.05
CA ALA A 38 3.83 -50.02 -23.68
C ALA A 38 4.30 -48.74 -22.96
N THR A 39 5.55 -48.32 -23.19
CA THR A 39 6.11 -47.10 -22.61
C THR A 39 5.44 -45.84 -23.22
N ALA A 40 5.19 -45.84 -24.54
CA ALA A 40 4.48 -44.76 -25.20
C ALA A 40 3.02 -44.63 -24.71
N ALA A 41 2.31 -45.75 -24.53
CA ALA A 41 0.96 -45.76 -23.97
C ALA A 41 0.94 -45.20 -22.54
N ALA A 42 1.88 -45.63 -21.68
CA ALA A 42 2.02 -45.11 -20.33
C ALA A 42 2.31 -43.60 -20.30
N ALA A 43 3.22 -43.11 -21.16
CA ALA A 43 3.52 -41.69 -21.28
C ALA A 43 2.32 -40.87 -21.76
N SER A 44 1.52 -41.40 -22.70
CA SER A 44 0.29 -40.76 -23.16
C SER A 44 -0.76 -40.68 -22.05
N THR A 45 -0.97 -41.74 -21.28
CA THR A 45 -1.90 -41.75 -20.13
C THR A 45 -1.46 -40.77 -19.05
N VAL A 46 -0.15 -40.69 -18.74
CA VAL A 46 0.37 -39.71 -17.78
C VAL A 46 0.12 -38.28 -18.26
N LYS A 47 0.30 -37.99 -19.55
CA LYS A 47 0.06 -36.66 -20.13
C LYS A 47 -1.43 -36.27 -20.06
N SER A 48 -2.36 -37.20 -20.32
CA SER A 48 -3.80 -36.90 -20.21
C SER A 48 -4.25 -36.70 -18.76
N VAL A 49 -3.74 -37.49 -17.80
CA VAL A 49 -4.04 -37.30 -16.38
C VAL A 49 -3.51 -35.96 -15.87
N GLN A 50 -2.32 -35.53 -16.32
CA GLN A 50 -1.78 -34.20 -16.00
C GLN A 50 -2.62 -33.06 -16.56
N THR A 51 -3.21 -33.21 -17.75
CA THR A 51 -4.12 -32.19 -18.30
C THR A 51 -5.44 -32.10 -17.55
N ASP A 52 -6.01 -33.22 -17.12
CA ASP A 52 -7.29 -33.22 -16.40
C ASP A 52 -7.15 -32.59 -15.00
N ALA A 53 -6.06 -32.90 -14.29
CA ALA A 53 -5.75 -32.28 -13.01
C ALA A 53 -5.51 -30.76 -13.15
N ALA A 54 -4.80 -30.34 -14.20
CA ALA A 54 -4.56 -28.91 -14.46
C ALA A 54 -5.85 -28.15 -14.80
N ILE A 55 -6.77 -28.77 -15.56
CA ILE A 55 -8.07 -28.18 -15.89
C ILE A 55 -8.93 -28.04 -14.62
N ALA A 56 -8.96 -29.06 -13.76
CA ALA A 56 -9.70 -29.00 -12.50
C ALA A 56 -9.17 -27.89 -11.58
N ALA A 57 -7.85 -27.79 -11.41
CA ALA A 57 -7.23 -26.73 -10.62
C ALA A 57 -7.48 -25.33 -11.19
N ALA A 58 -7.48 -25.19 -12.53
CA ALA A 58 -7.80 -23.92 -13.17
C ALA A 58 -9.28 -23.53 -13.01
N ALA A 59 -10.20 -24.51 -13.00
CA ALA A 59 -11.62 -24.26 -12.76
C ALA A 59 -11.87 -23.81 -11.32
N GLU A 60 -11.25 -24.46 -10.33
CA GLU A 60 -11.33 -24.06 -8.92
C GLU A 60 -10.75 -22.65 -8.70
N ALA A 61 -9.58 -22.35 -9.27
CA ALA A 61 -8.98 -21.02 -9.21
C ALA A 61 -9.84 -19.95 -9.90
N ALA A 62 -10.53 -20.29 -10.98
CA ALA A 62 -11.44 -19.37 -11.66
C ALA A 62 -12.71 -19.09 -10.83
N GLU A 63 -13.23 -20.10 -10.14
CA GLU A 63 -14.37 -19.95 -9.23
C GLU A 63 -13.99 -19.09 -8.01
N GLU A 64 -12.82 -19.33 -7.41
CA GLU A 64 -12.29 -18.50 -6.31
C GLU A 64 -12.06 -17.05 -6.76
N ALA A 65 -11.45 -16.84 -7.93
CA ALA A 65 -11.24 -15.50 -8.49
C ALA A 65 -12.58 -14.80 -8.78
N ALA A 66 -13.59 -15.52 -9.26
CA ALA A 66 -14.93 -14.97 -9.48
C ALA A 66 -15.61 -14.59 -8.15
N ALA A 67 -15.41 -15.37 -7.09
CA ALA A 67 -15.92 -15.05 -5.76
C ALA A 67 -15.25 -13.79 -5.17
N LEU A 68 -13.93 -13.65 -5.33
CA LEU A 68 -13.19 -12.46 -4.91
C LEU A 68 -13.60 -11.21 -5.70
N ALA A 69 -13.92 -11.35 -6.99
CA ALA A 69 -14.36 -10.25 -7.84
C ALA A 69 -15.74 -9.69 -7.50
N GLU A 70 -16.53 -10.36 -6.66
CA GLU A 70 -17.84 -9.89 -6.18
C GLU A 70 -17.80 -9.39 -4.73
N LEU A 71 -16.62 -9.34 -4.11
CA LEU A 71 -16.47 -8.81 -2.76
C LEU A 71 -16.82 -7.31 -2.71
N PRO A 72 -17.53 -6.87 -1.66
CA PRO A 72 -17.90 -5.48 -1.50
C PRO A 72 -16.68 -4.62 -1.21
N VAL A 73 -16.70 -3.41 -1.74
CA VAL A 73 -15.66 -2.39 -1.58
C VAL A 73 -16.18 -1.24 -0.73
N LEU A 74 -15.29 -0.64 0.05
CA LEU A 74 -15.52 0.57 0.81
C LEU A 74 -15.62 1.77 -0.15
N THR A 75 -16.45 2.73 0.24
CA THR A 75 -16.52 4.05 -0.40
C THR A 75 -16.55 5.10 0.70
N LEU A 76 -15.69 6.10 0.57
CA LEU A 76 -15.52 7.15 1.57
C LEU A 76 -15.92 8.50 0.98
N SER A 77 -16.52 9.38 1.78
CA SER A 77 -16.83 10.75 1.37
C SER A 77 -15.60 11.61 1.11
N ALA A 78 -14.43 11.22 1.63
CA ALA A 78 -13.15 11.85 1.38
C ALA A 78 -12.00 10.84 1.52
N SER A 79 -10.97 10.97 0.67
CA SER A 79 -9.74 10.18 0.75
C SER A 79 -8.65 10.81 1.64
N SER A 80 -8.87 12.05 2.08
CA SER A 80 -7.95 12.79 2.94
C SER A 80 -8.70 13.82 3.77
N VAL A 81 -8.14 14.17 4.92
CA VAL A 81 -8.64 15.21 5.82
C VAL A 81 -7.54 16.24 6.01
N SER A 82 -7.84 17.53 5.90
CA SER A 82 -6.90 18.60 6.19
C SER A 82 -7.09 19.13 7.60
N ARG A 83 -6.01 19.38 8.35
CA ARG A 83 -6.02 20.12 9.61
C ARG A 83 -5.54 21.56 9.39
N ASN A 84 -6.38 22.54 9.76
CA ASN A 84 -6.02 23.96 9.68
C ASN A 84 -5.20 24.43 10.91
N ARG A 85 -4.80 25.71 10.95
CA ARG A 85 -4.05 26.30 12.08
C ARG A 85 -4.84 26.32 13.39
N ALA A 86 -6.16 26.47 13.32
CA ALA A 86 -7.05 26.39 14.47
C ALA A 86 -7.27 24.94 14.95
N ARG A 87 -6.58 23.96 14.35
CA ARG A 87 -6.66 22.52 14.64
C ARG A 87 -8.00 21.89 14.25
N GLU A 88 -8.80 22.59 13.46
CA GLU A 88 -10.06 22.08 12.93
C GLU A 88 -9.77 21.18 11.73
N LEU A 89 -10.56 20.11 11.62
CA LEU A 89 -10.47 19.15 10.54
C LEU A 89 -11.45 19.49 9.41
N THR A 90 -11.03 19.32 8.16
CA THR A 90 -11.87 19.50 6.98
C THR A 90 -11.64 18.34 5.99
N PRO A 91 -12.65 17.49 5.76
CA PRO A 91 -13.91 17.43 6.48
C PRO A 91 -13.71 16.99 7.95
N SER A 92 -14.61 17.39 8.85
CA SER A 92 -14.63 16.91 10.25
C SER A 92 -15.41 15.60 10.42
N THR A 93 -16.11 15.17 9.37
CA THR A 93 -16.85 13.91 9.32
C THR A 93 -16.46 13.09 8.09
N LEU A 94 -16.55 11.77 8.23
CA LEU A 94 -16.37 10.81 7.15
C LEU A 94 -17.64 9.98 7.03
N THR A 95 -18.27 9.99 5.86
CA THR A 95 -19.32 9.01 5.55
C THR A 95 -18.66 7.81 4.88
N ILE A 96 -18.87 6.65 5.49
CA ILE A 96 -18.38 5.35 5.08
C ILE A 96 -19.58 4.60 4.53
N SER A 97 -19.47 4.01 3.36
CA SER A 97 -20.44 3.07 2.82
C SER A 97 -19.75 1.88 2.17
N ALA A 98 -20.49 0.82 1.92
CA ALA A 98 -19.99 -0.33 1.18
C ALA A 98 -20.95 -0.71 0.06
N ALA A 99 -20.40 -1.15 -1.06
CA ALA A 99 -21.18 -1.66 -2.19
C ALA A 99 -20.41 -2.77 -2.91
N THR A 100 -21.14 -3.69 -3.54
CA THR A 100 -20.53 -4.62 -4.49
C THR A 100 -19.98 -3.86 -5.70
N PRO A 101 -19.08 -4.46 -6.50
CA PRO A 101 -18.58 -3.83 -7.72
C PRO A 101 -19.67 -3.47 -8.75
N ARG A 102 -20.88 -4.02 -8.58
CA ARG A 102 -22.08 -3.71 -9.36
C ARG A 102 -22.87 -2.52 -8.81
N GLY A 103 -22.40 -1.86 -7.74
CA GLY A 103 -23.04 -0.72 -7.09
C GLY A 103 -24.20 -1.09 -6.17
N VAL A 104 -24.39 -2.37 -5.83
CA VAL A 104 -25.43 -2.80 -4.89
C VAL A 104 -24.91 -2.56 -3.48
N ALA A 105 -25.65 -1.79 -2.67
CA ALA A 105 -25.28 -1.52 -1.28
C ALA A 105 -25.06 -2.83 -0.52
N TYR A 106 -23.97 -2.89 0.23
CA TYR A 106 -23.60 -4.03 1.05
C TYR A 106 -23.72 -3.65 2.52
N THR A 107 -24.36 -4.53 3.30
CA THR A 107 -24.54 -4.34 4.74
C THR A 107 -23.56 -5.24 5.48
N GLY A 108 -22.57 -4.67 6.16
CA GLY A 108 -21.49 -5.39 6.83
C GLY A 108 -21.09 -4.76 8.16
N ILE A 109 -19.97 -5.22 8.73
CA ILE A 109 -19.41 -4.65 9.95
C ILE A 109 -18.28 -3.70 9.57
N PHE A 110 -18.33 -2.45 10.03
CA PHE A 110 -17.23 -1.51 9.92
C PHE A 110 -16.40 -1.51 11.20
N THR A 111 -15.09 -1.32 11.07
CA THR A 111 -14.22 -0.95 12.19
C THR A 111 -13.44 0.29 11.80
N ILE A 112 -13.36 1.26 12.71
CA ILE A 112 -12.61 2.51 12.53
C ILE A 112 -11.54 2.57 13.60
N GLU A 113 -10.33 2.86 13.15
CA GLU A 113 -9.16 2.94 14.00
C GLU A 113 -8.39 4.24 13.70
N LEU A 114 -7.85 4.86 14.74
CA LEU A 114 -7.07 6.09 14.64
C LEU A 114 -5.61 5.80 14.94
N SER A 115 -4.73 6.59 14.34
CA SER A 115 -3.30 6.52 14.61
C SER A 115 -2.67 7.92 14.66
N GLN A 116 -1.72 8.12 15.57
CA GLN A 116 -0.89 9.32 15.64
C GLN A 116 0.42 9.21 14.83
N ASP A 117 0.87 7.99 14.53
CA ASP A 117 2.17 7.70 13.88
C ASP A 117 2.06 6.93 12.56
N THR A 118 0.84 6.62 12.10
CA THR A 118 0.53 5.80 10.91
C THR A 118 0.98 4.34 10.97
N LEU A 119 1.49 3.89 12.12
CA LEU A 119 1.99 2.53 12.33
C LEU A 119 1.13 1.77 13.33
N ASN A 120 0.80 2.43 14.45
CA ASN A 120 0.01 1.87 15.53
C ASN A 120 -1.40 2.44 15.48
N TYR A 121 -2.39 1.57 15.38
CA TYR A 121 -3.81 1.92 15.27
C TYR A 121 -4.56 1.51 16.54
N THR A 122 -5.45 2.38 17.00
CA THR A 122 -6.34 2.13 18.14
C THR A 122 -7.78 2.12 17.65
N THR A 123 -8.49 1.03 17.92
CA THR A 123 -9.92 0.91 17.60
C THR A 123 -10.73 1.90 18.42
N VAL A 124 -11.51 2.73 17.71
CA VAL A 124 -12.39 3.74 18.30
C VAL A 124 -13.86 3.46 18.02
N TYR A 125 -14.15 2.62 17.02
CA TYR A 125 -15.50 2.22 16.68
C TYR A 125 -15.48 0.84 16.02
N THR A 126 -16.48 0.02 16.38
CA THR A 126 -16.83 -1.21 15.69
C THR A 126 -18.35 -1.23 15.58
N SER A 127 -18.88 -1.49 14.39
CA SER A 127 -20.33 -1.55 14.18
C SER A 127 -20.94 -2.60 15.10
N PRO A 128 -22.00 -2.27 15.86
CA PRO A 128 -22.67 -3.24 16.74
C PRO A 128 -23.52 -4.25 15.94
N GLU A 129 -23.91 -3.89 14.73
CA GLU A 129 -24.75 -4.65 13.83
C GLU A 129 -24.28 -4.43 12.38
N ASN A 130 -24.83 -5.21 11.45
CA ASN A 130 -24.58 -4.98 10.04
C ASN A 130 -25.21 -3.65 9.62
N GLU A 131 -24.41 -2.77 9.06
CA GLU A 131 -24.84 -1.48 8.50
C GLU A 131 -24.28 -1.29 7.09
N ASN A 132 -24.99 -0.50 6.28
CA ASN A 132 -24.60 -0.20 4.89
C ASN A 132 -23.93 1.18 4.75
N THR A 133 -24.10 2.04 5.75
CA THR A 133 -23.51 3.37 5.82
C THR A 133 -23.32 3.78 7.27
N TYR A 134 -22.23 4.48 7.56
CA TYR A 134 -21.95 5.06 8.87
C TYR A 134 -21.25 6.41 8.71
N THR A 135 -21.66 7.42 9.48
CA THR A 135 -20.98 8.73 9.49
C THR A 135 -20.21 8.89 10.79
N TYR A 136 -18.90 8.89 10.68
CA TYR A 136 -17.98 9.05 11.80
C TYR A 136 -17.55 10.51 11.94
N THR A 137 -17.61 11.06 13.16
CA THR A 137 -17.04 12.38 13.46
C THR A 137 -15.60 12.20 13.93
N ILE A 138 -14.66 12.79 13.20
CA ILE A 138 -13.24 12.60 13.43
C ILE A 138 -12.80 13.55 14.56
N PRO A 139 -12.27 13.03 15.67
CA PRO A 139 -11.73 13.90 16.70
C PRO A 139 -10.41 14.52 16.22
N ALA A 140 -10.14 15.77 16.60
CA ALA A 140 -8.87 16.43 16.27
C ALA A 140 -7.67 15.71 16.92
N THR A 141 -7.90 15.14 18.11
CA THR A 141 -6.92 14.49 18.97
C THR A 141 -7.39 13.11 19.44
N MET A 142 -6.45 12.30 19.91
CA MET A 142 -6.69 10.99 20.54
C MET A 142 -5.80 10.86 21.79
N GLU A 143 -6.25 10.08 22.78
CA GLU A 143 -5.48 9.80 23.99
C GLU A 143 -4.78 8.44 23.87
N ILE A 144 -3.48 8.41 24.12
CA ILE A 144 -2.69 7.17 24.21
C ILE A 144 -1.91 7.23 25.52
N GLU A 145 -2.20 6.28 26.42
CA GLU A 145 -1.54 6.18 27.74
C GLU A 145 -1.59 7.50 28.56
N GLY A 146 -2.69 8.25 28.44
CA GLY A 146 -2.91 9.52 29.14
C GLY A 146 -2.17 10.72 28.54
N THR A 147 -1.62 10.56 27.33
CA THR A 147 -1.05 11.67 26.55
C THR A 147 -1.93 11.94 25.33
N THR A 148 -2.28 13.22 25.14
CA THR A 148 -3.04 13.70 23.98
C THR A 148 -2.15 13.83 22.75
N TYR A 149 -2.50 13.14 21.68
CA TYR A 149 -1.86 13.26 20.37
C TYR A 149 -2.83 13.76 19.32
N TYR A 150 -2.31 14.33 18.25
CA TYR A 150 -3.11 14.60 17.06
C TYR A 150 -3.33 13.33 16.24
N VAL A 151 -4.54 13.16 15.71
CA VAL A 151 -4.81 12.09 14.74
C VAL A 151 -4.02 12.35 13.45
N ALA A 152 -3.21 11.40 13.01
CA ALA A 152 -2.42 11.48 11.77
C ALA A 152 -3.01 10.65 10.64
N SER A 153 -3.68 9.54 10.96
CA SER A 153 -4.39 8.73 9.97
C SER A 153 -5.56 7.97 10.58
N ILE A 154 -6.47 7.55 9.70
CA ILE A 154 -7.65 6.76 10.02
C ILE A 154 -7.58 5.51 9.15
N ARG A 155 -7.78 4.34 9.75
CA ARG A 155 -7.96 3.07 9.04
C ARG A 155 -9.42 2.65 9.18
N ILE A 156 -10.04 2.32 8.05
CA ILE A 156 -11.42 1.85 7.98
C ILE A 156 -11.39 0.45 7.40
N SER A 157 -11.94 -0.52 8.12
CA SER A 157 -11.99 -1.92 7.72
C SER A 157 -13.45 -2.35 7.54
N LEU A 158 -13.74 -3.04 6.44
CA LEU A 158 -15.03 -3.67 6.17
C LEU A 158 -14.89 -5.17 6.33
N TYR A 159 -15.76 -5.76 7.15
CA TYR A 159 -15.83 -7.19 7.36
C TYR A 159 -17.13 -7.80 6.80
N LYS A 160 -17.11 -9.13 6.66
CA LYS A 160 -18.29 -9.93 6.34
C LYS A 160 -19.42 -9.67 7.34
N ALA A 161 -20.66 -9.68 6.85
CA ALA A 161 -21.84 -9.48 7.68
C ALA A 161 -21.90 -10.49 8.83
N GLY A 162 -22.04 -9.99 10.07
CA GLY A 162 -22.10 -10.78 11.30
C GLY A 162 -20.75 -11.32 11.79
N ASP A 163 -19.64 -10.91 11.18
CA ASP A 163 -18.29 -11.40 11.49
C ASP A 163 -17.28 -10.24 11.50
N THR A 164 -16.28 -10.31 12.37
CA THR A 164 -15.16 -9.35 12.47
C THR A 164 -13.80 -9.97 12.12
N THR A 165 -13.81 -11.23 11.65
CA THR A 165 -12.59 -11.96 11.29
C THR A 165 -12.34 -11.99 9.79
N THR A 166 -13.39 -12.10 8.98
CA THR A 166 -13.28 -12.09 7.51
C THR A 166 -13.26 -10.66 6.98
N LEU A 167 -12.07 -10.12 6.73
CA LEU A 167 -11.87 -8.81 6.10
C LEU A 167 -12.21 -8.88 4.61
N TYR A 168 -13.01 -7.93 4.13
CA TYR A 168 -13.34 -7.78 2.71
C TYR A 168 -12.58 -6.62 2.07
N ASP A 169 -12.53 -5.47 2.73
CA ASP A 169 -11.84 -4.30 2.21
C ASP A 169 -11.29 -3.42 3.35
N GLN A 170 -10.26 -2.63 3.05
CA GLN A 170 -9.64 -1.74 4.01
C GLN A 170 -9.09 -0.48 3.33
N GLU A 171 -9.47 0.67 3.88
CA GLU A 171 -9.08 1.98 3.36
C GLU A 171 -8.35 2.82 4.41
N TYR A 172 -7.49 3.71 3.91
CA TYR A 172 -6.69 4.61 4.74
C TYR A 172 -6.95 6.07 4.38
N VAL A 173 -7.33 6.87 5.38
CA VAL A 173 -7.51 8.32 5.23
C VAL A 173 -6.39 9.03 5.96
N SER A 174 -5.58 9.79 5.22
CA SER A 174 -4.51 10.59 5.80
C SER A 174 -5.04 11.92 6.34
N VAL A 175 -4.61 12.30 7.54
CA VAL A 175 -4.84 13.65 8.08
C VAL A 175 -3.63 14.51 7.74
N ILE A 176 -3.73 15.25 6.65
CA ILE A 176 -2.68 16.14 6.16
C ILE A 176 -2.76 17.50 6.84
N LYS A 177 -1.60 18.12 7.06
CA LYS A 177 -1.56 19.53 7.44
C LYS A 177 -2.01 20.38 6.25
N ASP A 178 -2.88 21.34 6.48
CA ASP A 178 -3.24 22.31 5.45
C ASP A 178 -2.00 23.13 5.06
N THR A 179 -1.57 22.97 3.80
CA THR A 179 -0.40 23.64 3.24
C THR A 179 -0.65 25.11 2.89
N SER A 180 -1.92 25.54 2.87
CA SER A 180 -2.28 26.96 2.73
C SER A 180 -1.82 27.79 3.94
N VAL A 181 -1.57 27.12 5.07
CA VAL A 181 -1.03 27.72 6.28
C VAL A 181 0.47 27.92 6.10
N ALA A 182 0.87 29.07 5.56
CA ALA A 182 2.26 29.49 5.57
C ALA A 182 2.81 29.47 7.01
N ALA A 183 4.02 28.91 7.19
CA ALA A 183 4.75 29.02 8.44
C ALA A 183 4.77 30.48 8.86
N MET A 184 4.24 30.78 10.05
CA MET A 184 4.26 32.16 10.54
C MET A 184 5.50 32.38 11.36
N TYR A 185 6.12 33.54 11.14
CA TYR A 185 7.09 34.05 12.08
C TYR A 185 6.33 34.66 13.26
N LEU A 186 6.40 34.02 14.42
CA LEU A 186 5.67 34.44 15.62
C LEU A 186 6.31 35.63 16.35
N GLY A 187 7.36 36.21 15.78
CA GLY A 187 8.02 37.40 16.32
C GLY A 187 9.29 37.11 17.12
N ARG A 188 9.73 38.14 17.84
CA ARG A 188 10.78 38.07 18.87
C ARG A 188 10.07 38.19 20.21
N THR A 189 10.17 37.19 21.07
CA THR A 189 9.62 37.29 22.42
C THR A 189 10.77 37.12 23.42
N PHE A 190 10.75 37.95 24.46
CA PHE A 190 11.47 37.70 25.71
C PHE A 190 10.60 36.89 26.69
N GLU A 191 9.35 36.63 26.31
CA GLU A 191 8.37 35.92 27.10
C GLU A 191 8.34 34.43 26.74
N ALA A 192 7.89 33.62 27.71
CA ALA A 192 7.69 32.19 27.56
C ALA A 192 6.82 31.88 26.35
N HIS A 193 7.09 30.73 25.74
CA HIS A 193 6.42 30.26 24.55
C HIS A 193 4.89 30.37 24.65
N PRO A 194 4.20 30.94 23.64
CA PRO A 194 2.76 30.76 23.55
C PRO A 194 2.48 29.26 23.47
N GLY A 195 1.61 28.75 24.34
CA GLY A 195 1.26 27.32 24.38
C GLY A 195 0.57 26.81 23.11
N GLU A 196 0.22 27.72 22.19
CA GLU A 196 -0.42 27.45 20.92
C GLU A 196 0.51 27.81 19.76
N TYR A 197 1.34 26.85 19.34
CA TYR A 197 2.07 26.94 18.06
C TYR A 197 1.67 25.78 17.15
N VAL A 198 1.83 25.97 15.85
CA VAL A 198 1.69 24.90 14.88
C VAL A 198 3.07 24.30 14.61
N ASP A 199 3.13 22.98 14.50
CA ASP A 199 4.33 22.28 14.10
C ASP A 199 4.88 22.86 12.78
N GLY A 200 6.11 23.40 12.79
CA GLY A 200 6.73 24.12 11.67
C GLY A 200 6.52 25.64 11.63
N ASP A 201 5.84 26.25 12.59
CA ASP A 201 6.00 27.69 12.86
C ASP A 201 7.44 27.95 13.33
N SER A 202 7.95 29.15 13.09
CA SER A 202 9.33 29.51 13.43
C SER A 202 9.37 30.77 14.27
N TRP A 203 10.26 30.77 15.26
CA TRP A 203 10.52 31.92 16.12
C TRP A 203 12.03 32.06 16.33
N LEU A 204 12.44 33.26 16.70
CA LEU A 204 13.81 33.55 17.10
C LEU A 204 13.88 33.56 18.63
N VAL A 205 14.53 32.55 19.21
CA VAL A 205 14.91 32.56 20.63
C VAL A 205 16.17 33.40 20.78
N TYR A 206 16.12 34.43 21.62
CA TYR A 206 17.33 35.07 22.14
C TYR A 206 17.66 34.39 23.46
N GLY A 207 18.92 33.99 23.65
CA GLY A 207 19.37 33.62 24.99
C GLY A 207 19.41 34.87 25.86
N ASP A 208 18.99 34.73 27.11
CA ASP A 208 19.15 35.78 28.12
C ASP A 208 20.63 36.18 28.19
N ASP A 209 20.87 37.47 28.02
CA ASP A 209 22.07 38.23 28.38
C ASP A 209 23.42 37.68 27.83
N ASP A 210 23.92 38.31 26.76
CA ASP A 210 25.26 38.14 26.17
C ASP A 210 25.58 36.84 25.38
N ALA A 211 24.66 35.88 25.26
CA ALA A 211 24.84 34.81 24.28
C ALA A 211 24.78 35.40 22.86
N THR A 212 25.91 35.43 22.15
CA THR A 212 25.95 35.80 20.73
C THR A 212 24.81 35.10 20.01
N VAL A 213 23.88 35.87 19.45
CA VAL A 213 22.73 35.35 18.70
C VAL A 213 23.27 34.32 17.72
N LEU A 214 23.09 33.03 18.01
CA LEU A 214 23.46 31.96 17.10
C LEU A 214 22.40 31.99 16.00
N ARG A 215 22.57 32.94 15.08
CA ARG A 215 21.69 33.13 13.93
C ARG A 215 21.55 31.78 13.22
N GLY A 216 20.33 31.28 13.19
CA GLY A 216 19.93 30.05 12.50
C GLY A 216 20.32 28.75 13.19
N VAL A 217 20.16 28.70 14.50
CA VAL A 217 19.79 27.46 15.19
C VAL A 217 18.28 27.32 15.05
N TYR A 218 17.82 26.19 14.52
CA TYR A 218 16.40 25.84 14.48
C TYR A 218 16.10 25.07 15.77
N TYR A 219 14.86 25.11 16.25
CA TYR A 219 14.44 24.34 17.42
C TYR A 219 13.33 23.38 16.97
N SER A 220 13.31 22.15 17.49
CA SER A 220 12.14 21.26 17.37
C SER A 220 11.06 21.63 18.40
N ASN A 221 9.89 20.98 18.31
CA ASN A 221 8.74 21.21 19.20
C ASN A 221 9.04 20.96 20.68
N ASP A 222 10.05 20.14 20.98
CA ASP A 222 10.56 19.89 22.34
C ASP A 222 11.53 20.97 22.84
N GLY A 223 11.78 22.02 22.04
CA GLY A 223 12.74 23.07 22.35
C GLY A 223 14.21 22.66 22.20
N THR A 224 14.52 21.50 21.60
CA THR A 224 15.91 21.11 21.36
C THR A 224 16.47 21.77 20.09
N PRO A 225 17.73 22.24 20.11
CA PRO A 225 18.40 22.77 18.92
C PRO A 225 18.52 21.72 17.82
N THR A 226 17.86 21.93 16.68
CA THR A 226 18.01 21.12 15.47
C THR A 226 18.90 21.81 14.44
N SER A 227 19.65 21.01 13.68
CA SER A 227 20.49 21.53 12.60
C SER A 227 19.61 22.05 11.46
N ARG A 228 20.05 23.13 10.79
CA ARG A 228 19.28 23.72 9.67
C ARG A 228 18.91 22.67 8.61
N PRO A 229 17.66 22.66 8.10
CA PRO A 229 17.30 21.82 6.96
C PRO A 229 18.22 22.13 5.78
N ALA A 230 18.61 21.11 5.01
CA ALA A 230 19.67 21.21 4.00
C ALA A 230 19.47 22.36 2.99
N ARG A 231 18.22 22.75 2.71
CA ARG A 231 17.89 23.92 1.86
C ARG A 231 18.33 25.27 2.44
N ALA A 232 18.33 25.45 3.75
CA ALA A 232 18.73 26.71 4.41
C ALA A 232 20.26 26.86 4.57
N ARG A 233 21.05 25.82 4.27
CA ARG A 233 22.52 25.86 4.31
C ARG A 233 23.14 26.60 3.11
N GLY A 234 22.36 26.91 2.07
CA GLY A 234 22.84 27.57 0.85
C GLY A 234 22.72 29.09 0.81
N LEU A 235 21.93 29.71 1.70
CA LEU A 235 21.70 31.15 1.67
C LEU A 235 22.85 31.88 2.39
N LYS A 236 23.93 32.18 1.65
CA LYS A 236 25.00 33.03 2.17
C LYS A 236 24.43 34.43 2.38
N HIS A 237 24.50 34.93 3.62
CA HIS A 237 24.22 36.33 3.89
C HIS A 237 25.18 37.17 3.04
N LEU A 238 24.64 38.10 2.25
CA LEU A 238 25.40 39.15 1.58
C LEU A 238 25.98 40.07 2.67
N GLY A 239 27.00 39.59 3.38
CA GLY A 239 27.85 40.45 4.16
C GLY A 239 28.46 41.46 3.19
N HIS A 240 28.37 42.74 3.55
CA HIS A 240 29.15 43.82 2.96
C HIS A 240 30.65 43.49 3.10
N HIS A 241 31.16 42.63 2.23
CA HIS A 241 32.59 42.38 2.10
C HIS A 241 33.13 43.43 1.14
N SER A 242 33.87 44.35 1.73
CA SER A 242 34.87 45.18 1.09
C SER A 242 35.70 44.36 0.10
N SER A 243 35.90 44.94 -1.07
CA SER A 243 36.53 44.37 -2.25
C SER A 243 37.95 43.84 -2.00
N LEU A 244 38.12 42.53 -1.85
CA LEU A 244 39.41 41.87 -2.06
C LEU A 244 39.21 40.55 -2.82
N ALA A 245 39.68 40.58 -4.08
CA ALA A 245 39.99 39.55 -5.08
C ALA A 245 39.31 38.15 -5.04
N PRO A 246 38.87 37.63 -6.22
CA PRO A 246 38.24 36.32 -6.33
C PRO A 246 39.28 35.18 -6.41
N SER A 247 39.43 34.39 -5.34
CA SER A 247 39.95 33.02 -5.43
C SER A 247 38.78 32.05 -5.30
N GLY A 248 38.23 31.66 -6.45
CA GLY A 248 36.99 30.89 -6.56
C GLY A 248 37.11 29.46 -6.05
N SER A 249 36.55 29.18 -4.87
CA SER A 249 36.27 27.80 -4.45
C SER A 249 34.97 27.33 -5.11
N ARG A 250 35.03 26.21 -5.84
CA ARG A 250 33.89 25.67 -6.61
C ARG A 250 32.83 25.06 -5.68
N PRO A 251 31.53 25.27 -5.94
CA PRO A 251 30.46 24.67 -5.14
C PRO A 251 30.44 23.14 -5.25
N ALA A 252 30.06 22.47 -4.16
CA ALA A 252 30.13 21.03 -3.95
C ALA A 252 29.30 20.16 -4.93
N ARG A 253 28.45 20.76 -5.78
CA ARG A 253 27.61 20.03 -6.76
C ARG A 253 28.37 19.44 -7.96
N ALA A 254 29.69 19.60 -8.05
CA ALA A 254 30.50 19.07 -9.14
C ALA A 254 31.15 17.70 -8.86
N ARG A 255 30.85 17.03 -7.73
CA ARG A 255 31.44 15.73 -7.38
C ARG A 255 30.39 14.65 -7.25
N GLY A 256 30.11 13.92 -8.33
CA GLY A 256 29.37 12.65 -8.23
C GLY A 256 28.44 12.31 -9.38
N LEU A 257 28.88 12.39 -10.63
CA LEU A 257 28.28 11.56 -11.69
C LEU A 257 29.12 10.28 -11.79
N LYS A 258 28.66 9.18 -11.16
CA LYS A 258 29.26 7.85 -11.35
C LYS A 258 28.88 7.39 -12.75
N HIS A 259 29.86 7.27 -13.64
CA HIS A 259 29.66 6.57 -14.91
C HIS A 259 29.48 5.08 -14.62
N LEU A 260 28.33 4.53 -14.98
CA LEU A 260 28.17 3.08 -15.13
C LEU A 260 29.05 2.65 -16.30
N ILE A 261 30.02 1.79 -16.03
CA ILE A 261 30.77 1.07 -17.07
C ILE A 261 29.95 -0.18 -17.40
N HIS A 262 29.59 -0.33 -18.67
CA HIS A 262 29.02 -1.54 -19.26
C HIS A 262 30.12 -2.54 -19.57
#